data_AF-A0A8D4UTW2-F1
#
_entry.id   AF-A0A8D4UTW2-F1
#
_cell.length_a   1.000
_cell.length_b   1.000
_cell.length_c   1.000
_cell.angle_alpha   90.00
_cell.angle_beta   90.00
_cell.angle_gamma   90.00
#
_symmetry.space_group_name_H-M   'P 1'
#
loop_
_entity.id
_entity.type
_entity.pdbx_description
1 polymer ?
#
loop_
_entity_poly.entity_id
_entity_poly.type
_entity_poly.pdbx_seq_one_letter_code
_entity_poly.pdbx_strand_id
1 'polypeptide(L)'
;MEEYTEKQVLEQVEKDLSGGVFSPESIYMRKDLLTKDTGRSLEDITASCLLAHSEILKDGSLLALPGTTTVKSKSASGGANRNVDQIIRQGYFYHKHVIGREITISFPEERKETFAFAAADDDGKMASLFYMMPAPGKEGMLAGILNVHAMLLAVRKKGVHELIPEIPSDAGISAVILLHAGAGDTSRECRMLAIKLGISILRLYHGIYAVPISSSLAIEGQYTKDGLLSMIEKDSNDPWSLFQKEYINHGGVTADTGEPCVKVLSEWLLARREIWLTVPQGRYRLLEGSRMEYESKSNALQMIRRQKVLPPFGEVLSSGIVFLGTRVQQVGCPSLLLETKLNSPKGSCHLIRALETADPSDMLLRCVLRAFTHILSVDTGKLVRDLHLEGSAVLEAKILVPKGSSQEDLFLRDLPYVEQLMNGMGVGLAFLEEGYQAVL
;
A
#
# COMPACT_ATOMS: atom_id res chain seq x y z
N MET A 1 19.90 11.68 -30.88
CA MET A 1 19.86 11.03 -29.55
C MET A 1 20.78 9.83 -29.63
N GLU A 2 21.53 9.53 -28.58
CA GLU A 2 22.33 8.30 -28.55
C GLU A 2 21.40 7.11 -28.29
N GLU A 3 21.43 6.11 -29.17
CA GLU A 3 20.52 4.97 -29.12
C GLU A 3 21.27 3.69 -28.68
N TYR A 4 21.07 3.31 -27.44
CA TYR A 4 21.68 2.12 -26.83
C TYR A 4 20.85 0.86 -27.10
N THR A 5 21.52 -0.30 -27.24
CA THR A 5 20.88 -1.61 -27.09
C THR A 5 20.94 -2.07 -25.63
N GLU A 6 20.03 -2.97 -25.22
CA GLU A 6 20.05 -3.57 -23.88
C GLU A 6 21.41 -4.23 -23.56
N LYS A 7 22.00 -4.90 -24.55
CA LYS A 7 23.34 -5.48 -24.42
C LYS A 7 24.43 -4.44 -24.13
N GLN A 8 24.43 -3.29 -24.81
CA GLN A 8 25.41 -2.22 -24.59
C GLN A 8 25.29 -1.60 -23.20
N VAL A 9 24.06 -1.50 -22.68
CA VAL A 9 23.80 -1.01 -21.31
C VAL A 9 24.38 -1.98 -20.29
N LEU A 10 24.10 -3.28 -20.43
CA LEU A 10 24.59 -4.32 -19.51
C LEU A 10 26.13 -4.41 -19.52
N GLU A 11 26.77 -4.45 -20.71
CA GLU A 11 28.24 -4.48 -20.83
C GLU A 11 28.91 -3.28 -20.15
N GLN A 12 28.30 -2.09 -20.24
CA GLN A 12 28.82 -0.88 -19.59
C GLN A 12 28.58 -0.89 -18.06
N VAL A 13 27.42 -1.35 -17.59
CA VAL A 13 27.13 -1.48 -16.15
C VAL A 13 28.06 -2.52 -15.49
N GLU A 14 28.29 -3.67 -16.11
CA GLU A 14 29.22 -4.70 -15.62
C GLU A 14 30.68 -4.20 -15.60
N LYS A 15 31.06 -3.40 -16.59
CA LYS A 15 32.37 -2.73 -16.63
C LYS A 15 32.53 -1.71 -15.50
N ASP A 16 31.50 -0.92 -15.19
CA ASP A 16 31.57 0.09 -14.13
C ASP A 16 31.52 -0.56 -12.73
N LEU A 17 30.77 -1.65 -12.58
CA LEU A 17 30.80 -2.52 -11.39
C LEU A 17 32.17 -3.16 -11.14
N SER A 18 32.88 -3.57 -12.19
CA SER A 18 34.24 -4.14 -12.07
C SER A 18 35.34 -3.08 -11.99
N GLY A 19 35.10 -1.86 -12.49
CA GLY A 19 36.01 -0.71 -12.43
C GLY A 19 36.06 0.00 -11.07
N GLY A 20 35.12 -0.29 -10.16
CA GLY A 20 35.17 0.18 -8.76
C GLY A 20 34.60 1.58 -8.50
N VAL A 21 34.04 2.25 -9.52
CA VAL A 21 33.42 3.58 -9.37
C VAL A 21 32.09 3.61 -10.12
N PHE A 22 30.99 3.65 -9.39
CA PHE A 22 29.65 3.65 -9.95
C PHE A 22 28.97 5.01 -9.74
N SER A 23 28.96 5.87 -10.77
CA SER A 23 28.43 7.24 -10.66
C SER A 23 26.91 7.31 -10.86
N PRO A 24 26.18 7.98 -9.96
CA PRO A 24 24.76 8.32 -10.15
C PRO A 24 24.49 9.24 -11.35
N GLU A 25 25.53 9.85 -11.93
CA GLU A 25 25.44 10.73 -13.11
C GLU A 25 25.61 9.98 -14.44
N SER A 26 25.90 8.67 -14.40
CA SER A 26 26.06 7.81 -15.58
C SER A 26 24.83 7.82 -16.49
N ILE A 27 25.02 7.65 -17.80
CA ILE A 27 23.94 7.83 -18.78
C ILE A 27 22.76 6.86 -18.62
N TYR A 28 23.02 5.66 -18.09
CA TYR A 28 22.02 4.64 -17.77
C TYR A 28 21.23 4.89 -16.47
N MET A 29 21.56 5.96 -15.73
CA MET A 29 20.77 6.49 -14.60
C MET A 29 19.75 7.56 -15.04
N ARG A 30 19.78 7.98 -16.31
CA ARG A 30 18.86 9.00 -16.82
C ARG A 30 17.48 8.42 -17.01
N LYS A 31 16.50 9.10 -16.42
CA LYS A 31 15.09 8.83 -16.60
C LYS A 31 14.69 8.95 -18.07
N ASP A 32 13.66 8.18 -18.46
CA ASP A 32 12.96 8.27 -19.74
C ASP A 32 13.80 7.91 -20.99
N LEU A 33 14.99 7.30 -20.82
CA LEU A 33 15.73 6.66 -21.91
C LEU A 33 15.34 5.19 -22.09
N LEU A 34 14.97 4.82 -23.32
CA LEU A 34 14.64 3.46 -23.71
C LEU A 34 15.70 2.87 -24.65
N THR A 35 15.92 1.56 -24.55
CA THR A 35 16.76 0.80 -25.50
C THR A 35 16.07 0.64 -26.84
N LYS A 36 16.81 0.79 -27.94
CA LYS A 36 16.23 0.73 -29.31
C LYS A 36 15.77 -0.65 -29.76
N ASP A 37 16.27 -1.71 -29.14
CA ASP A 37 16.03 -3.11 -29.52
C ASP A 37 14.89 -3.74 -28.71
N THR A 38 14.84 -3.56 -27.38
CA THR A 38 13.81 -4.16 -26.53
C THR A 38 12.76 -3.16 -26.01
N GLY A 39 12.94 -1.86 -26.26
CA GLY A 39 12.05 -0.80 -25.76
C GLY A 39 12.04 -0.64 -24.23
N ARG A 40 12.90 -1.35 -23.49
CA ARG A 40 12.97 -1.30 -22.03
C ARG A 40 13.68 -0.03 -21.55
N SER A 41 13.34 0.41 -20.35
CA SER A 41 14.04 1.52 -19.68
C SER A 41 15.48 1.12 -19.34
N LEU A 42 16.42 2.03 -19.63
CA LEU A 42 17.82 1.89 -19.21
C LEU A 42 17.94 1.77 -17.68
N GLU A 43 17.06 2.46 -16.95
CA GLU A 43 16.96 2.41 -15.50
C GLU A 43 16.58 1.01 -15.01
N ASP A 44 15.63 0.35 -15.65
CA ASP A 44 15.14 -0.98 -15.25
C ASP A 44 16.13 -2.10 -15.57
N ILE A 45 16.83 -1.99 -16.71
CA ILE A 45 17.93 -2.89 -17.09
C ILE A 45 19.06 -2.78 -16.06
N THR A 46 19.43 -1.55 -15.71
CA THR A 46 20.48 -1.29 -14.71
C THR A 46 20.06 -1.78 -13.32
N ALA A 47 18.84 -1.46 -12.87
CA ALA A 47 18.31 -1.94 -11.60
C ALA A 47 18.25 -3.47 -11.54
N SER A 48 17.90 -4.15 -12.65
CA SER A 48 17.94 -5.61 -12.76
C SER A 48 19.36 -6.17 -12.58
N CYS A 49 20.36 -5.56 -13.22
CA CYS A 49 21.77 -5.97 -13.10
C CYS A 49 22.30 -5.75 -11.67
N LEU A 50 21.99 -4.61 -11.05
CA LEU A 50 22.37 -4.28 -9.69
C LEU A 50 21.66 -5.17 -8.64
N LEU A 51 20.43 -5.61 -8.93
CA LEU A 51 19.71 -6.59 -8.11
C LEU A 51 20.39 -7.96 -8.07
N ALA A 52 20.96 -8.40 -9.19
CA ALA A 52 21.75 -9.63 -9.27
C ALA A 52 23.08 -9.49 -8.50
N HIS A 53 23.70 -8.31 -8.54
CA HIS A 53 24.99 -8.03 -7.91
C HIS A 53 24.88 -7.28 -6.57
N SER A 54 23.75 -7.42 -5.86
CA SER A 54 23.40 -6.58 -4.70
C SER A 54 24.39 -6.62 -3.54
N GLU A 55 25.14 -7.71 -3.40
CA GLU A 55 26.13 -7.87 -2.33
C GLU A 55 27.29 -6.89 -2.48
N ILE A 56 27.72 -6.60 -3.72
CA ILE A 56 28.84 -5.69 -3.98
C ILE A 56 28.49 -4.24 -3.61
N LEU A 57 27.20 -3.90 -3.54
CA LEU A 57 26.72 -2.59 -3.12
C LEU A 57 26.69 -2.41 -1.59
N LYS A 58 26.67 -3.49 -0.79
CA LYS A 58 26.51 -3.39 0.68
C LYS A 58 27.73 -2.77 1.36
N ASP A 59 28.92 -3.09 0.88
CA ASP A 59 30.19 -2.68 1.51
C ASP A 59 30.62 -1.24 1.15
N GLY A 60 29.87 -0.54 0.31
CA GLY A 60 30.11 0.87 -0.05
C GLY A 60 31.35 1.14 -0.90
N SER A 61 32.14 0.10 -1.23
CA SER A 61 33.36 0.17 -2.02
C SER A 61 33.15 0.76 -3.42
N LEU A 62 32.04 0.41 -4.08
CA LEU A 62 31.68 0.88 -5.42
C LEU A 62 31.15 2.31 -5.50
N LEU A 63 30.60 2.83 -4.39
CA LEU A 63 29.93 4.14 -4.35
C LEU A 63 30.88 5.28 -3.96
N ALA A 64 32.19 5.02 -3.96
CA ALA A 64 33.25 5.97 -3.66
C ALA A 64 32.92 6.88 -2.45
N LEU A 65 33.08 6.32 -1.24
CA LEU A 65 33.14 7.07 0.02
C LEU A 65 34.61 7.33 0.43
N PRO A 66 35.34 8.25 -0.23
CA PRO A 66 36.71 8.56 0.15
C PRO A 66 36.79 9.17 1.54
N GLY A 67 38.00 9.19 2.11
CA GLY A 67 38.27 9.73 3.45
C GLY A 67 37.95 11.22 3.63
N THR A 68 37.56 11.93 2.57
CA THR A 68 37.18 13.35 2.57
C THR A 68 35.68 13.61 2.74
N THR A 69 34.82 12.59 2.72
CA THR A 69 33.38 12.76 2.94
C THR A 69 33.11 13.35 4.33
N THR A 70 32.46 14.51 4.39
CA THR A 70 32.08 15.13 5.68
C THR A 70 30.57 15.12 5.88
N VAL A 71 30.14 14.81 7.10
CA VAL A 71 28.73 14.77 7.49
C VAL A 71 28.49 15.74 8.63
N LYS A 72 27.48 16.61 8.47
CA LYS A 72 27.10 17.66 9.41
C LYS A 72 25.60 17.66 9.63
N SER A 73 25.15 18.03 10.83
CA SER A 73 23.74 18.26 11.14
C SER A 73 23.45 19.69 11.57
N LYS A 74 22.20 20.11 11.40
CA LYS A 74 21.64 21.39 11.90
C LYS A 74 20.13 21.22 12.11
N SER A 75 19.45 22.26 12.61
CA SER A 75 17.98 22.26 12.59
C SER A 75 17.45 22.31 11.15
N ALA A 76 16.40 21.53 10.87
CA ALA A 76 15.64 21.56 9.63
C ALA A 76 14.48 22.58 9.64
N SER A 77 14.16 23.17 10.80
CA SER A 77 13.05 24.13 10.95
C SER A 77 13.37 25.48 10.31
N GLY A 78 12.44 26.03 9.51
CA GLY A 78 12.61 27.32 8.84
C GLY A 78 13.41 27.23 7.54
N GLY A 79 13.41 26.05 6.91
CA GLY A 79 14.05 25.79 5.63
C GLY A 79 13.24 26.30 4.43
N ALA A 80 13.71 25.99 3.22
CA ALA A 80 13.03 26.38 1.99
C ALA A 80 11.83 25.47 1.62
N ASN A 81 11.65 24.33 2.29
CA ASN A 81 10.63 23.34 1.92
C ASN A 81 9.46 23.28 2.92
N ARG A 82 8.31 23.79 2.48
CA ARG A 82 7.08 23.87 3.27
C ARG A 82 6.57 22.51 3.78
N ASN A 83 6.79 21.42 3.05
CA ASN A 83 6.37 20.09 3.49
C ASN A 83 7.19 19.63 4.71
N VAL A 84 8.50 19.91 4.72
CA VAL A 84 9.38 19.55 5.85
C VAL A 84 9.04 20.39 7.08
N ASP A 85 8.82 21.70 6.92
CA ASP A 85 8.33 22.55 8.02
C ASP A 85 6.99 22.06 8.57
N GLN A 86 6.09 21.56 7.72
CA GLN A 86 4.79 21.04 8.14
C GLN A 86 4.92 19.72 8.91
N ILE A 87 5.74 18.79 8.43
CA ILE A 87 6.09 17.54 9.12
C ILE A 87 6.71 17.82 10.50
N ILE A 88 7.68 18.74 10.58
CA ILE A 88 8.33 19.10 11.84
C ILE A 88 7.32 19.71 12.84
N ARG A 89 6.40 20.56 12.37
CA ARG A 89 5.33 21.14 13.22
C ARG A 89 4.34 20.10 13.75
N GLN A 90 4.17 18.95 13.07
CA GLN A 90 3.34 17.86 13.59
C GLN A 90 4.02 17.11 14.74
N GLY A 91 5.35 17.14 14.84
CA GLY A 91 6.13 16.43 15.86
C GLY A 91 6.11 14.90 15.75
N TYR A 92 5.25 14.34 14.91
CA TYR A 92 5.09 12.90 14.67
C TYR A 92 4.76 12.65 13.20
N PHE A 93 5.49 11.74 12.55
CA PHE A 93 5.34 11.44 11.13
C PHE A 93 5.74 9.99 10.85
N TYR A 94 4.89 9.29 10.09
CA TYR A 94 5.10 7.89 9.70
C TYR A 94 5.49 6.98 10.89
N HIS A 95 4.69 7.05 11.96
CA HIS A 95 4.86 6.26 13.19
C HIS A 95 6.18 6.51 13.96
N LYS A 96 6.77 7.69 13.80
CA LYS A 96 8.01 8.09 14.48
C LYS A 96 7.95 9.56 14.94
N HIS A 97 8.51 9.86 16.10
CA HIS A 97 8.71 11.21 16.62
C HIS A 97 9.74 11.97 15.78
N VAL A 98 9.36 13.16 15.29
CA VAL A 98 10.20 13.97 14.40
C VAL A 98 11.22 14.75 15.22
N ILE A 99 12.51 14.48 14.99
CA ILE A 99 13.62 15.13 15.69
C ILE A 99 14.03 16.45 14.97
N GLY A 100 13.59 16.62 13.72
CA GLY A 100 13.73 17.91 13.02
C GLY A 100 15.18 18.32 12.71
N ARG A 101 16.08 17.34 12.56
CA ARG A 101 17.49 17.56 12.21
C ARG A 101 17.74 17.28 10.73
N GLU A 102 18.25 18.27 10.01
CA GLU A 102 18.75 18.10 8.64
C GLU A 102 20.18 17.52 8.73
N ILE A 103 20.51 16.50 7.93
CA ILE A 103 21.87 15.95 7.84
C ILE A 103 22.38 16.14 6.41
N THR A 104 23.42 16.96 6.26
CA THR A 104 24.11 17.21 4.99
C THR A 104 25.36 16.34 4.89
N ILE A 105 25.50 15.63 3.77
CA ILE A 105 26.70 14.88 3.39
C ILE A 105 27.38 15.66 2.25
N SER A 106 28.64 16.04 2.44
CA SER A 106 29.49 16.61 1.38
C SER A 106 30.44 15.53 0.86
N PHE A 107 30.27 15.18 -0.41
CA PHE A 107 31.12 14.28 -1.18
C PHE A 107 32.28 15.10 -1.83
N PRO A 108 33.23 14.46 -2.53
CA PRO A 108 34.17 15.17 -3.41
C PRO A 108 33.46 16.02 -4.48
N GLU A 109 34.24 16.84 -5.19
CA GLU A 109 33.76 17.61 -6.35
C GLU A 109 32.59 18.57 -6.00
N GLU A 110 32.58 19.06 -4.76
CA GLU A 110 31.59 19.96 -4.16
C GLU A 110 30.15 19.45 -4.07
N ARG A 111 29.89 18.20 -4.48
CA ARG A 111 28.57 17.59 -4.42
C ARG A 111 28.07 17.47 -2.97
N LYS A 112 26.86 17.96 -2.72
CA LYS A 112 26.21 17.97 -1.40
C LYS A 112 24.82 17.38 -1.49
N GLU A 113 24.60 16.30 -0.75
CA GLU A 113 23.29 15.68 -0.59
C GLU A 113 22.79 15.86 0.84
N THR A 114 21.49 15.70 1.06
CA THR A 114 20.88 16.03 2.35
C THR A 114 19.67 15.15 2.70
N PHE A 115 19.71 14.54 3.87
CA PHE A 115 18.50 14.05 4.54
C PHE A 115 17.77 15.25 5.12
N ALA A 116 16.55 15.49 4.66
CA ALA A 116 15.77 16.69 4.96
C ALA A 116 15.36 16.76 6.44
N PHE A 117 15.07 15.61 7.06
CA PHE A 117 14.86 15.48 8.50
C PHE A 117 15.14 14.05 8.98
N ALA A 118 15.21 13.88 10.29
CA ALA A 118 15.24 12.59 10.96
C ALA A 118 14.04 12.42 11.90
N ALA A 119 13.61 11.18 12.11
CA ALA A 119 12.64 10.79 13.14
C ALA A 119 13.08 9.48 13.80
N ALA A 120 12.65 9.23 15.04
CA ALA A 120 12.88 7.98 15.76
C ALA A 120 11.57 7.38 16.27
N ASP A 121 11.56 6.07 16.48
CA ASP A 121 10.53 5.38 17.26
C ASP A 121 10.46 5.88 18.72
N ASP A 122 9.36 5.57 19.40
CA ASP A 122 9.06 6.01 20.76
C ASP A 122 10.10 5.52 21.79
N ASP A 123 10.70 4.35 21.54
CA ASP A 123 11.79 3.76 22.33
C ASP A 123 13.19 4.30 21.95
N GLY A 124 13.31 5.06 20.85
CA GLY A 124 14.57 5.57 20.31
C GLY A 124 15.52 4.53 19.70
N LYS A 125 15.11 3.27 19.54
CA LYS A 125 15.97 2.17 19.06
C LYS A 125 16.23 2.20 17.55
N MET A 126 15.38 2.88 16.77
CA MET A 126 15.39 2.88 15.31
C MET A 126 15.13 4.26 14.71
N ALA A 127 16.21 4.91 14.30
CA ALA A 127 16.20 6.19 13.61
C ALA A 127 15.99 6.03 12.10
N SER A 128 15.02 6.77 11.54
CA SER A 128 14.77 6.90 10.11
C SER A 128 15.24 8.26 9.58
N LEU A 129 16.09 8.23 8.56
CA LEU A 129 16.60 9.42 7.86
C LEU A 129 15.81 9.64 6.57
N PHE A 130 15.13 10.78 6.45
CA PHE A 130 14.21 11.04 5.34
C PHE A 130 14.88 11.88 4.25
N TYR A 131 15.13 11.27 3.10
CA TYR A 131 15.49 11.95 1.86
C TYR A 131 14.21 12.32 1.12
N MET A 132 14.15 13.52 0.59
CA MET A 132 13.01 13.98 -0.21
C MET A 132 13.46 14.10 -1.65
N MET A 133 12.91 13.26 -2.52
CA MET A 133 13.29 13.25 -3.93
C MET A 133 13.05 14.64 -4.55
N PRO A 134 13.96 15.16 -5.38
CA PRO A 134 13.75 16.36 -6.17
C PRO A 134 12.48 16.29 -7.04
N ALA A 135 12.05 17.47 -7.53
CA ALA A 135 10.90 17.55 -8.42
C ALA A 135 11.03 16.62 -9.65
N PRO A 136 9.92 16.02 -10.15
CA PRO A 136 9.95 15.03 -11.23
C PRO A 136 10.77 15.49 -12.45
N GLY A 137 11.64 14.61 -12.94
CA GLY A 137 12.49 14.86 -14.11
C GLY A 137 13.87 15.45 -13.80
N LYS A 138 14.19 15.74 -12.53
CA LYS A 138 15.56 16.13 -12.12
C LYS A 138 16.46 14.96 -11.74
N GLU A 139 15.89 13.88 -11.21
CA GLU A 139 16.59 12.68 -10.74
C GLU A 139 15.80 11.44 -11.16
N GLY A 140 16.49 10.36 -11.53
CA GLY A 140 15.90 9.03 -11.69
C GLY A 140 15.64 8.37 -10.34
N MET A 141 14.74 7.39 -10.28
CA MET A 141 14.51 6.63 -9.05
C MET A 141 15.77 5.86 -8.63
N LEU A 142 16.44 5.21 -9.59
CA LEU A 142 17.63 4.40 -9.33
C LEU A 142 18.79 5.25 -8.81
N ALA A 143 19.00 6.43 -9.40
CA ALA A 143 19.95 7.42 -8.90
C ALA A 143 19.62 7.78 -7.43
N GLY A 144 18.35 8.11 -7.13
CA GLY A 144 17.91 8.41 -5.77
C GLY A 144 18.14 7.28 -4.77
N ILE A 145 17.90 6.02 -5.16
CA ILE A 145 18.17 4.84 -4.33
C ILE A 145 19.67 4.72 -4.02
N LEU A 146 20.54 4.83 -5.02
CA LEU A 146 21.99 4.70 -4.86
C LEU A 146 22.58 5.87 -4.06
N ASN A 147 22.05 7.08 -4.28
CA ASN A 147 22.42 8.28 -3.54
C ASN A 147 22.09 8.14 -2.05
N VAL A 148 20.86 7.73 -1.73
CA VAL A 148 20.44 7.48 -0.35
C VAL A 148 21.23 6.35 0.30
N HIS A 149 21.60 5.31 -0.46
CA HIS A 149 22.47 4.24 0.06
C HIS A 149 23.87 4.76 0.43
N ALA A 150 24.50 5.53 -0.47
CA ALA A 150 25.80 6.16 -0.21
C ALA A 150 25.75 7.10 1.01
N MET A 151 24.69 7.92 1.13
CA MET A 151 24.47 8.79 2.28
C MET A 151 24.27 8.00 3.59
N LEU A 152 23.48 6.92 3.56
CA LEU A 152 23.23 6.06 4.71
C LEU A 152 24.52 5.38 5.20
N LEU A 153 25.36 4.90 4.29
CA LEU A 153 26.70 4.36 4.59
C LEU A 153 27.63 5.43 5.18
N ALA A 154 27.62 6.66 4.65
CA ALA A 154 28.39 7.78 5.20
C ALA A 154 27.96 8.15 6.63
N VAL A 155 26.65 8.17 6.91
CA VAL A 155 26.11 8.40 8.27
C VAL A 155 26.47 7.25 9.21
N ARG A 156 26.32 5.99 8.78
CA ARG A 156 26.72 4.80 9.57
C ARG A 156 28.20 4.82 9.94
N LYS A 157 29.08 5.21 9.01
CA LYS A 157 30.54 5.33 9.24
C LYS A 157 30.90 6.40 10.29
N LYS A 158 30.10 7.47 10.41
CA LYS A 158 30.28 8.50 11.44
C LYS A 158 29.57 8.17 12.76
N GLY A 159 28.46 7.44 12.70
CA GLY A 159 27.55 7.22 13.82
C GLY A 159 26.48 8.31 13.88
N VAL A 160 25.21 7.91 14.02
CA VAL A 160 24.08 8.85 14.05
C VAL A 160 24.06 9.70 15.31
N HIS A 161 24.48 9.14 16.46
CA HIS A 161 24.53 9.83 17.75
C HIS A 161 25.45 11.06 17.74
N GLU A 162 26.56 11.04 16.99
CA GLU A 162 27.42 12.21 16.82
C GLU A 162 26.75 13.37 16.08
N LEU A 163 25.72 13.08 15.27
CA LEU A 163 24.98 14.03 14.46
C LEU A 163 23.67 14.47 15.14
N ILE A 164 23.05 13.55 15.87
CA ILE A 164 21.77 13.71 16.56
C ILE A 164 21.93 13.07 17.94
N PRO A 165 22.41 13.83 18.96
CA PRO A 165 22.57 13.32 20.32
C PRO A 165 21.29 12.80 20.97
N GLU A 166 20.12 13.20 20.44
CA GLU A 166 18.80 12.72 20.82
C GLU A 166 18.57 11.22 20.47
N ILE A 167 19.36 10.64 19.58
CA ILE A 167 19.29 9.22 19.19
C ILE A 167 20.38 8.43 19.95
N PRO A 168 20.07 7.32 20.64
CA PRO A 168 21.05 6.43 21.29
C PRO A 168 22.19 5.97 20.37
N SER A 169 23.37 5.71 20.94
CA SER A 169 24.56 5.27 20.19
C SER A 169 24.44 3.87 19.59
N ASP A 170 23.58 3.03 20.16
CA ASP A 170 23.26 1.67 19.76
C ASP A 170 22.00 1.57 18.87
N ALA A 171 21.33 2.70 18.61
CA ALA A 171 20.15 2.74 17.75
C ALA A 171 20.48 2.35 16.30
N GLY A 172 19.63 1.52 15.71
CA GLY A 172 19.70 1.18 14.30
C GLY A 172 19.29 2.36 13.41
N ILE A 173 19.78 2.34 12.17
CA ILE A 173 19.61 3.46 11.22
C ILE A 173 19.06 2.93 9.89
N SER A 174 17.89 3.43 9.51
CA SER A 174 17.20 3.23 8.23
C SER A 174 17.20 4.52 7.41
N ALA A 175 17.01 4.40 6.10
CA ALA A 175 16.76 5.54 5.22
C ALA A 175 15.43 5.41 4.49
N VAL A 176 14.79 6.56 4.23
CA VAL A 176 13.46 6.64 3.63
C VAL A 176 13.47 7.69 2.52
N ILE A 177 13.10 7.29 1.31
CA ILE A 177 12.84 8.19 0.18
C ILE A 177 11.37 8.62 0.21
N LEU A 178 11.13 9.94 0.24
CA LEU A 178 9.82 10.55 0.09
C LEU A 178 9.65 11.03 -1.36
N LEU A 179 8.73 10.39 -2.10
CA LEU A 179 8.28 10.86 -3.40
C LEU A 179 7.15 11.88 -3.24
N HIS A 180 7.09 12.87 -4.12
CA HIS A 180 5.92 13.76 -4.20
C HIS A 180 4.70 13.01 -4.78
N ALA A 181 3.47 13.41 -4.39
CA ALA A 181 2.23 12.79 -4.88
C ALA A 181 2.09 12.75 -6.42
N GLY A 182 2.70 13.71 -7.13
CA GLY A 182 2.75 13.75 -8.60
C GLY A 182 3.98 13.10 -9.24
N ALA A 183 4.79 12.35 -8.48
CA ALA A 183 5.86 11.54 -9.04
C ALA A 183 5.26 10.27 -9.67
N GLY A 184 5.69 9.96 -10.90
CA GLY A 184 5.32 8.74 -11.61
C GLY A 184 5.72 7.47 -10.84
N ASP A 185 5.15 6.34 -11.24
CA ASP A 185 5.35 5.08 -10.50
C ASP A 185 6.78 4.55 -10.60
N THR A 186 7.24 3.98 -9.49
CA THR A 186 8.54 3.33 -9.37
C THR A 186 8.49 1.93 -9.97
N SER A 187 9.42 1.57 -10.87
CA SER A 187 9.49 0.21 -11.41
C SER A 187 9.72 -0.85 -10.34
N ARG A 188 9.27 -2.08 -10.61
CA ARG A 188 9.39 -3.22 -9.70
C ARG A 188 10.85 -3.48 -9.31
N GLU A 189 11.76 -3.32 -10.27
CA GLU A 189 13.19 -3.56 -10.12
C GLU A 189 13.81 -2.52 -9.18
N CYS A 190 13.45 -1.23 -9.33
CA CYS A 190 13.84 -0.20 -8.37
C CYS A 190 13.27 -0.45 -6.97
N ARG A 191 11.99 -0.84 -6.85
CA ARG A 191 11.36 -1.20 -5.56
C ARG A 191 12.12 -2.33 -4.86
N MET A 192 12.44 -3.40 -5.60
CA MET A 192 13.18 -4.54 -5.06
C MET A 192 14.62 -4.18 -4.68
N LEU A 193 15.29 -3.30 -5.43
CA LEU A 193 16.66 -2.87 -5.12
C LEU A 193 16.70 -2.02 -3.85
N ALA A 194 15.80 -1.06 -3.70
CA ALA A 194 15.66 -0.28 -2.48
C ALA A 194 15.45 -1.19 -1.25
N ILE A 195 14.59 -2.22 -1.39
CA ILE A 195 14.37 -3.20 -0.32
C ILE A 195 15.68 -3.92 0.05
N LYS A 196 16.43 -4.43 -0.94
CA LYS A 196 17.72 -5.11 -0.71
C LYS A 196 18.78 -4.23 -0.05
N LEU A 197 18.74 -2.91 -0.26
CA LEU A 197 19.71 -1.95 0.28
C LEU A 197 19.28 -1.39 1.65
N GLY A 198 18.13 -1.77 2.20
CA GLY A 198 17.64 -1.24 3.48
C GLY A 198 17.06 0.18 3.38
N ILE A 199 16.55 0.55 2.21
CA ILE A 199 15.87 1.83 1.93
C ILE A 199 14.37 1.58 1.75
N SER A 200 13.53 2.37 2.41
CA SER A 200 12.08 2.41 2.16
C SER A 200 11.71 3.57 1.24
N ILE A 201 10.63 3.43 0.48
CA ILE A 201 10.11 4.44 -0.45
C ILE A 201 8.65 4.70 -0.11
N LEU A 202 8.31 5.94 0.24
CA LEU A 202 6.95 6.39 0.56
C LEU A 202 6.50 7.50 -0.40
N ARG A 203 5.21 7.53 -0.74
CA ARG A 203 4.56 8.63 -1.48
C ARG A 203 3.94 9.61 -0.49
N LEU A 204 4.42 10.85 -0.51
CA LEU A 204 3.97 11.95 0.36
C LEU A 204 2.80 12.71 -0.28
N TYR A 205 1.65 12.67 0.39
CA TYR A 205 0.43 13.40 0.06
C TYR A 205 0.26 14.60 0.99
N HIS A 206 -0.06 15.75 0.40
CA HIS A 206 -0.39 17.02 1.08
C HIS A 206 0.61 17.50 2.15
N GLY A 207 1.86 17.01 2.10
CA GLY A 207 2.91 17.36 3.07
C GLY A 207 2.73 16.77 4.47
N ILE A 208 1.78 15.84 4.68
CA ILE A 208 1.39 15.36 6.02
C ILE A 208 1.11 13.85 6.12
N TYR A 209 0.88 13.18 4.99
CA TYR A 209 0.48 11.78 4.96
C TYR A 209 1.37 11.01 3.98
N ALA A 210 1.83 9.81 4.36
CA ALA A 210 2.76 9.04 3.55
C ALA A 210 2.31 7.58 3.41
N VAL A 211 2.30 7.07 2.18
CA VAL A 211 1.91 5.69 1.83
C VAL A 211 3.14 4.93 1.34
N PRO A 212 3.45 3.71 1.83
CA PRO A 212 4.57 2.93 1.34
C PRO A 212 4.36 2.46 -0.11
N ILE A 213 5.33 2.76 -0.98
CA ILE A 213 5.47 2.19 -2.33
C ILE A 213 6.28 0.87 -2.26
N SER A 214 7.32 0.86 -1.43
CA SER A 214 8.11 -0.34 -1.11
C SER A 214 8.83 -0.11 0.21
N SER A 215 8.99 -1.15 1.03
CA SER A 215 9.52 -0.99 2.38
C SER A 215 10.49 -2.10 2.76
N SER A 216 11.70 -1.71 3.17
CA SER A 216 12.69 -2.57 3.85
C SER A 216 12.75 -2.30 5.35
N LEU A 217 12.32 -1.11 5.79
CA LEU A 217 11.60 -1.05 7.04
C LEU A 217 10.55 -2.15 6.97
N ALA A 218 10.64 -3.14 7.87
CA ALA A 218 9.43 -3.70 8.42
C ALA A 218 8.52 -2.50 8.72
N ILE A 219 7.24 -2.58 8.36
CA ILE A 219 6.27 -1.69 8.99
C ILE A 219 6.26 -2.19 10.43
N GLU A 220 7.16 -1.63 11.25
CA GLU A 220 7.50 -2.12 12.57
C GLU A 220 6.21 -2.13 13.37
N GLY A 221 5.79 -3.34 13.75
CA GLY A 221 4.42 -3.56 14.14
C GLY A 221 4.03 -2.66 15.29
N GLN A 222 2.94 -1.92 15.11
CA GLN A 222 2.20 -1.35 16.25
C GLN A 222 1.76 -2.47 17.22
N TYR A 223 1.74 -3.71 16.73
CA TYR A 223 1.28 -4.89 17.43
C TYR A 223 2.28 -6.04 17.31
N THR A 224 2.51 -6.73 18.43
CA THR A 224 3.04 -8.10 18.42
C THR A 224 1.99 -9.07 17.90
N LYS A 225 2.40 -10.27 17.50
CA LYS A 225 1.49 -11.35 17.10
C LYS A 225 0.48 -11.65 18.22
N ASP A 226 0.96 -11.87 19.44
CA ASP A 226 0.09 -12.14 20.59
C ASP A 226 -0.81 -10.94 20.94
N GLY A 227 -0.34 -9.70 20.69
CA GLY A 227 -1.13 -8.48 20.82
C GLY A 227 -2.31 -8.43 19.85
N LEU A 228 -2.08 -8.71 18.56
CA LEU A 228 -3.14 -8.83 17.56
C LEU A 228 -4.17 -9.89 17.94
N LEU A 229 -3.69 -11.10 18.30
CA LEU A 229 -4.52 -12.24 18.64
C LEU A 229 -5.40 -11.95 19.88
N SER A 230 -4.83 -11.27 20.89
CA SER A 230 -5.56 -10.86 22.10
C SER A 230 -6.64 -9.81 21.82
N MET A 231 -6.38 -8.84 20.93
CA MET A 231 -7.38 -7.83 20.55
C MET A 231 -8.54 -8.45 19.76
N ILE A 232 -8.24 -9.27 18.75
CA ILE A 232 -9.29 -9.90 17.93
C ILE A 232 -10.11 -10.90 18.74
N GLU A 233 -9.51 -11.63 19.68
CA GLU A 233 -10.23 -12.53 20.58
C GLU A 233 -11.18 -11.77 21.51
N LYS A 234 -10.73 -10.65 22.09
CA LYS A 234 -11.58 -9.76 22.89
C LYS A 234 -12.74 -9.18 22.07
N ASP A 235 -12.46 -8.67 20.88
CA ASP A 235 -13.46 -8.00 20.03
C ASP A 235 -14.39 -8.99 19.29
N SER A 236 -14.04 -10.27 19.21
CA SER A 236 -14.89 -11.32 18.61
C SER A 236 -16.22 -11.55 19.32
N ASN A 237 -16.40 -11.00 20.53
CA ASN A 237 -17.68 -10.99 21.24
C ASN A 237 -18.74 -10.06 20.59
N ASP A 238 -18.32 -9.12 19.75
CA ASP A 238 -19.21 -8.32 18.88
C ASP A 238 -18.69 -8.36 17.43
N PRO A 239 -18.89 -9.49 16.71
CA PRO A 239 -18.35 -9.67 15.36
C PRO A 239 -18.93 -8.66 14.36
N TRP A 240 -20.09 -8.07 14.65
CA TRP A 240 -20.72 -7.05 13.81
C TRP A 240 -19.90 -5.76 13.70
N SER A 241 -19.16 -5.36 14.74
CA SER A 241 -18.31 -4.16 14.70
C SER A 241 -16.85 -4.46 14.33
N LEU A 242 -16.49 -5.72 14.10
CA LEU A 242 -15.08 -6.14 13.93
C LEU A 242 -14.37 -5.42 12.78
N PHE A 243 -15.04 -5.24 11.64
CA PHE A 243 -14.45 -4.53 10.48
C PHE A 243 -14.12 -3.04 10.77
N GLN A 244 -14.72 -2.44 11.80
CA GLN A 244 -14.53 -1.04 12.15
C GLN A 244 -13.25 -0.82 12.97
N LYS A 245 -12.68 -1.86 13.56
CA LYS A 245 -11.48 -1.78 14.41
C LYS A 245 -10.26 -1.31 13.62
N GLU A 246 -9.38 -0.56 14.28
CA GLU A 246 -8.20 0.03 13.62
C GLU A 246 -7.15 -1.03 13.25
N TYR A 247 -6.92 -2.02 14.12
CA TYR A 247 -5.97 -3.10 13.86
C TYR A 247 -6.39 -4.02 12.70
N ILE A 248 -7.68 -4.09 12.35
CA ILE A 248 -8.18 -4.78 11.16
C ILE A 248 -7.82 -4.02 9.87
N ASN A 249 -7.69 -2.70 9.96
CA ASN A 249 -7.26 -1.83 8.86
C ASN A 249 -5.76 -1.53 8.88
N HIS A 250 -4.97 -2.31 9.60
CA HIS A 250 -3.53 -2.11 9.73
C HIS A 250 -2.79 -2.96 8.70
N GLY A 251 -2.20 -2.30 7.69
CA GLY A 251 -1.19 -2.91 6.82
C GLY A 251 0.17 -2.96 7.52
N GLY A 252 0.93 -4.02 7.31
CA GLY A 252 2.27 -4.16 7.89
C GLY A 252 2.58 -5.56 8.37
N VAL A 253 3.62 -5.65 9.21
CA VAL A 253 4.07 -6.88 9.84
C VAL A 253 4.06 -6.74 11.37
N THR A 254 4.00 -7.87 12.05
CA THR A 254 4.08 -7.95 13.51
C THR A 254 5.47 -7.57 14.02
N ALA A 255 5.53 -6.91 15.17
CA ALA A 255 6.78 -6.38 15.75
C ALA A 255 7.78 -7.47 16.16
N ASP A 256 7.27 -8.64 16.53
CA ASP A 256 7.98 -9.75 17.17
C ASP A 256 8.29 -10.90 16.21
N THR A 257 7.35 -11.29 15.33
CA THR A 257 7.56 -12.41 14.38
C THR A 257 7.82 -11.97 12.94
N GLY A 258 7.61 -10.69 12.61
CA GLY A 258 7.74 -10.19 11.23
C GLY A 258 6.69 -10.76 10.27
N GLU A 259 5.69 -11.49 10.75
CA GLU A 259 4.60 -12.00 9.92
C GLU A 259 3.62 -10.88 9.56
N PRO A 260 3.08 -10.84 8.32
CA PRO A 260 2.08 -9.87 7.92
C PRO A 260 0.87 -9.85 8.86
N CYS A 261 0.50 -8.68 9.38
CA CYS A 261 -0.63 -8.53 10.31
C CYS A 261 -1.93 -9.09 9.70
N VAL A 262 -2.13 -8.84 8.40
CA VAL A 262 -3.23 -9.38 7.59
C VAL A 262 -3.27 -10.92 7.56
N LYS A 263 -2.12 -11.59 7.51
CA LYS A 263 -2.01 -13.05 7.57
C LYS A 263 -2.43 -13.58 8.95
N VAL A 264 -1.83 -13.04 10.00
CA VAL A 264 -2.09 -13.43 11.41
C VAL A 264 -3.60 -13.34 11.73
N LEU A 265 -4.23 -12.24 11.34
CA LEU A 265 -5.66 -12.02 11.54
C LEU A 265 -6.52 -12.96 10.66
N SER A 266 -6.16 -13.14 9.39
CA SER A 266 -6.93 -14.01 8.47
C SER A 266 -6.90 -15.48 8.87
N GLU A 267 -5.75 -15.99 9.34
CA GLU A 267 -5.61 -17.35 9.87
C GLU A 267 -6.47 -17.56 11.15
N TRP A 268 -6.44 -16.60 12.08
CA TRP A 268 -7.26 -16.62 13.29
C TRP A 268 -8.77 -16.67 12.97
N LEU A 269 -9.20 -15.87 11.98
CA LEU A 269 -10.58 -15.76 11.51
C LEU A 269 -11.05 -17.01 10.75
N LEU A 270 -10.18 -17.62 9.94
CA LEU A 270 -10.45 -18.88 9.24
C LEU A 270 -10.70 -20.03 10.20
N ALA A 271 -10.00 -20.04 11.33
CA ALA A 271 -10.08 -21.07 12.37
C ALA A 271 -11.30 -20.94 13.29
N ARG A 272 -11.91 -19.75 13.39
CA ARG A 272 -13.01 -19.44 14.33
C ARG A 272 -14.26 -18.92 13.61
N ARG A 273 -14.87 -19.78 12.79
CA ARG A 273 -16.05 -19.41 11.97
C ARG A 273 -17.33 -19.27 12.80
N GLU A 274 -17.36 -19.88 13.96
CA GLU A 274 -18.49 -19.90 14.90
C GLU A 274 -18.84 -18.53 15.49
N ILE A 275 -17.88 -17.60 15.58
CA ILE A 275 -18.13 -16.24 16.10
C ILE A 275 -19.24 -15.54 15.30
N TRP A 276 -19.26 -15.78 13.99
CA TRP A 276 -20.18 -15.17 13.03
C TRP A 276 -21.64 -15.59 13.22
N LEU A 277 -21.91 -16.71 13.90
CA LEU A 277 -23.27 -17.19 14.17
C LEU A 277 -24.08 -16.25 15.07
N THR A 278 -23.42 -15.31 15.75
CA THR A 278 -24.05 -14.30 16.61
C THR A 278 -24.43 -13.01 15.88
N VAL A 279 -24.06 -12.85 14.60
CA VAL A 279 -24.35 -11.64 13.81
C VAL A 279 -25.87 -11.46 13.61
N PRO A 280 -26.46 -10.34 14.04
CA PRO A 280 -27.92 -10.16 13.95
C PRO A 280 -28.40 -9.96 12.51
N GLN A 281 -29.36 -10.78 12.09
CA GLN A 281 -30.01 -10.69 10.77
C GLN A 281 -31.10 -9.60 10.69
N GLY A 282 -31.47 -9.24 9.47
CA GLY A 282 -32.49 -8.25 9.15
C GLY A 282 -32.03 -6.79 9.24
N ARG A 283 -30.74 -6.52 9.44
CA ARG A 283 -30.15 -5.17 9.61
C ARG A 283 -29.91 -4.44 8.28
N TYR A 284 -30.92 -4.42 7.41
CA TYR A 284 -30.83 -3.75 6.11
C TYR A 284 -32.14 -3.07 5.70
N ARG A 285 -32.04 -2.11 4.77
CA ARG A 285 -33.17 -1.57 3.99
C ARG A 285 -32.82 -1.62 2.50
N LEU A 286 -33.83 -1.81 1.66
CA LEU A 286 -33.70 -1.55 0.23
C LEU A 286 -33.85 -0.06 -0.07
N LEU A 287 -33.16 0.39 -1.10
CA LEU A 287 -33.29 1.74 -1.67
C LEU A 287 -33.59 1.63 -3.16
N GLU A 288 -34.58 2.39 -3.61
CA GLU A 288 -35.07 2.36 -4.99
C GLU A 288 -34.73 3.64 -5.75
N GLY A 289 -34.66 3.51 -7.08
CA GLY A 289 -34.65 4.64 -8.01
C GLY A 289 -33.57 5.69 -7.70
N SER A 290 -33.99 6.95 -7.61
CA SER A 290 -33.13 8.11 -7.40
C SER A 290 -32.51 8.20 -6.00
N ARG A 291 -33.04 7.50 -4.98
CA ARG A 291 -32.43 7.50 -3.63
C ARG A 291 -31.08 6.77 -3.63
N MET A 292 -30.97 5.67 -4.36
CA MET A 292 -29.69 4.98 -4.54
C MET A 292 -28.63 5.86 -5.19
N GLU A 293 -29.01 6.62 -6.22
CA GLU A 293 -28.07 7.49 -6.95
C GLU A 293 -27.56 8.64 -6.08
N TYR A 294 -28.44 9.22 -5.25
CA TYR A 294 -28.11 10.25 -4.27
C TYR A 294 -27.23 9.74 -3.12
N GLU A 295 -27.55 8.58 -2.55
CA GLU A 295 -26.83 8.06 -1.38
C GLU A 295 -25.51 7.37 -1.72
N SER A 296 -25.40 6.73 -2.90
CA SER A 296 -24.21 5.96 -3.29
C SER A 296 -22.96 6.84 -3.44
N LYS A 297 -23.09 8.05 -4.00
CA LYS A 297 -22.00 9.01 -4.33
C LYS A 297 -20.83 8.45 -5.17
N SER A 298 -20.83 7.16 -5.50
CA SER A 298 -19.82 6.47 -6.28
C SER A 298 -20.13 6.55 -7.77
N ASN A 299 -19.25 7.20 -8.53
CA ASN A 299 -19.35 7.27 -9.99
C ASN A 299 -19.36 5.87 -10.64
N ALA A 300 -18.56 4.93 -10.13
CA ALA A 300 -18.48 3.57 -10.66
C ALA A 300 -19.82 2.84 -10.54
N LEU A 301 -20.45 2.85 -9.36
CA LEU A 301 -21.77 2.25 -9.15
C LEU A 301 -22.84 2.96 -10.00
N GLN A 302 -22.84 4.30 -10.08
CA GLN A 302 -23.76 5.02 -10.96
C GLN A 302 -23.60 4.66 -12.45
N MET A 303 -22.38 4.40 -12.92
CA MET A 303 -22.14 3.94 -14.30
C MET A 303 -22.65 2.51 -14.52
N ILE A 304 -22.36 1.57 -13.61
CA ILE A 304 -22.85 0.19 -13.66
C ILE A 304 -24.39 0.15 -13.71
N ARG A 305 -25.06 0.96 -12.87
CA ARG A 305 -26.53 1.06 -12.84
C ARG A 305 -27.15 1.45 -14.18
N ARG A 306 -26.47 2.29 -14.97
CA ARG A 306 -26.93 2.70 -16.32
C ARG A 306 -26.83 1.59 -17.36
N GLN A 307 -25.91 0.64 -17.18
CA GLN A 307 -25.71 -0.48 -18.12
C GLN A 307 -26.81 -1.55 -18.01
N LYS A 308 -27.52 -1.63 -16.87
CA LYS A 308 -28.53 -2.65 -16.51
C LYS A 308 -28.05 -4.09 -16.46
N VAL A 309 -26.89 -4.41 -17.02
CA VAL A 309 -26.22 -5.71 -16.96
C VAL A 309 -24.74 -5.45 -16.77
N LEU A 310 -24.09 -6.18 -15.86
CA LEU A 310 -22.65 -6.14 -15.65
C LEU A 310 -22.07 -7.54 -15.89
N PRO A 311 -21.55 -7.85 -17.08
CA PRO A 311 -20.83 -9.10 -17.32
C PRO A 311 -19.53 -9.18 -16.49
N PRO A 312 -19.13 -10.35 -15.96
CA PRO A 312 -19.82 -11.64 -15.99
C PRO A 312 -20.83 -11.85 -14.82
N PHE A 313 -21.15 -10.81 -14.06
CA PHE A 313 -21.80 -10.90 -12.75
C PHE A 313 -23.34 -10.88 -12.74
N GLY A 314 -24.01 -10.41 -13.79
CA GLY A 314 -25.48 -10.53 -13.96
C GLY A 314 -26.23 -9.23 -14.27
N GLU A 315 -27.55 -9.26 -14.14
CA GLU A 315 -28.45 -8.11 -14.34
C GLU A 315 -28.45 -7.20 -13.11
N VAL A 316 -28.43 -5.88 -13.29
CA VAL A 316 -28.47 -4.90 -12.19
C VAL A 316 -29.91 -4.68 -11.76
N LEU A 317 -30.19 -4.93 -10.47
CA LEU A 317 -31.52 -4.71 -9.91
C LEU A 317 -31.85 -3.22 -9.78
N SER A 318 -33.14 -2.90 -9.88
CA SER A 318 -33.69 -1.55 -9.65
C SER A 318 -33.37 -1.02 -8.25
N SER A 319 -33.36 -1.94 -7.28
CA SER A 319 -33.10 -1.71 -5.86
C SER A 319 -31.65 -2.02 -5.48
N GLY A 320 -31.03 -1.14 -4.70
CA GLY A 320 -29.82 -1.44 -3.95
C GLY A 320 -30.12 -1.69 -2.47
N ILE A 321 -29.09 -1.96 -1.69
CA ILE A 321 -29.19 -2.29 -0.26
C ILE A 321 -28.31 -1.36 0.58
N VAL A 322 -28.82 -0.96 1.75
CA VAL A 322 -28.04 -0.28 2.80
C VAL A 322 -28.12 -1.04 4.11
N PHE A 323 -26.97 -1.11 4.79
CA PHE A 323 -26.80 -1.82 6.05
C PHE A 323 -26.94 -0.86 7.24
N LEU A 324 -27.43 -1.38 8.35
CA LEU A 324 -27.88 -0.59 9.49
C LEU A 324 -27.16 -1.02 10.78
N GLY A 325 -26.34 -0.13 11.35
CA GLY A 325 -25.65 -0.39 12.62
C GLY A 325 -26.60 -0.40 13.82
N THR A 326 -27.63 0.44 13.77
CA THR A 326 -28.79 0.46 14.68
C THR A 326 -30.07 0.57 13.85
N ARG A 327 -31.27 0.59 14.44
CA ARG A 327 -32.54 0.62 13.68
C ARG A 327 -32.67 1.76 12.65
N VAL A 328 -31.91 2.85 12.80
CA VAL A 328 -31.96 4.04 11.91
C VAL A 328 -30.61 4.45 11.34
N GLN A 329 -29.50 4.16 12.02
CA GLN A 329 -28.17 4.55 11.58
C GLN A 329 -27.67 3.66 10.45
N GLN A 330 -27.53 4.22 9.26
CA GLN A 330 -26.84 3.60 8.14
C GLN A 330 -25.33 3.47 8.43
N VAL A 331 -24.74 2.37 7.97
CA VAL A 331 -23.31 2.09 8.03
C VAL A 331 -22.82 1.78 6.62
N GLY A 332 -21.74 2.45 6.21
CA GLY A 332 -21.16 2.31 4.87
C GLY A 332 -22.00 2.92 3.74
N CYS A 333 -21.47 2.76 2.52
CA CYS A 333 -22.14 3.17 1.29
C CYS A 333 -23.17 2.11 0.85
N PRO A 334 -24.26 2.51 0.16
CA PRO A 334 -25.18 1.58 -0.46
C PRO A 334 -24.51 0.64 -1.47
N SER A 335 -24.80 -0.66 -1.40
CA SER A 335 -24.36 -1.65 -2.38
C SER A 335 -25.36 -1.73 -3.53
N LEU A 336 -24.86 -1.89 -4.77
CA LEU A 336 -25.71 -2.36 -5.87
C LEU A 336 -25.96 -3.86 -5.73
N LEU A 337 -27.15 -4.30 -6.13
CA LEU A 337 -27.48 -5.72 -6.24
C LEU A 337 -27.47 -6.14 -7.71
N LEU A 338 -26.81 -7.27 -7.99
CA LEU A 338 -26.86 -7.96 -9.27
C LEU A 338 -27.54 -9.31 -9.11
N GLU A 339 -28.31 -9.73 -10.10
CA GLU A 339 -28.96 -11.04 -10.16
C GLU A 339 -28.35 -11.89 -11.29
N THR A 340 -28.01 -13.15 -10.98
CA THR A 340 -27.88 -14.22 -11.97
C THR A 340 -28.86 -15.33 -11.64
N LYS A 341 -29.75 -15.69 -12.58
CA LYS A 341 -30.63 -16.85 -12.43
C LYS A 341 -29.82 -18.14 -12.62
N LEU A 342 -29.83 -19.00 -11.61
CA LEU A 342 -29.20 -20.32 -11.64
C LEU A 342 -30.26 -21.38 -11.97
N ASN A 343 -30.06 -22.08 -13.09
CA ASN A 343 -30.88 -23.22 -13.46
C ASN A 343 -30.51 -24.41 -12.57
N SER A 344 -31.37 -24.74 -11.60
CA SER A 344 -31.19 -25.88 -10.69
C SER A 344 -32.33 -26.89 -10.86
N PRO A 345 -32.05 -28.21 -10.84
CA PRO A 345 -33.10 -29.25 -10.88
C PRO A 345 -33.99 -29.26 -9.62
N LYS A 346 -33.65 -28.47 -8.58
CA LYS A 346 -34.46 -28.32 -7.35
C LYS A 346 -35.40 -27.10 -7.37
N GLY A 347 -35.49 -26.36 -8.47
CA GLY A 347 -36.29 -25.14 -8.62
C GLY A 347 -35.45 -23.91 -8.97
N SER A 348 -36.09 -22.75 -9.10
CA SER A 348 -35.41 -21.48 -9.35
C SER A 348 -34.55 -21.06 -8.15
N CYS A 349 -33.30 -20.72 -8.45
CA CYS A 349 -32.35 -20.17 -7.48
C CYS A 349 -31.71 -18.91 -8.07
N HIS A 350 -31.69 -17.83 -7.29
CA HIS A 350 -31.11 -16.55 -7.68
C HIS A 350 -29.76 -16.37 -6.96
N LEU A 351 -28.71 -16.08 -7.72
CA LEU A 351 -27.45 -15.62 -7.14
C LEU A 351 -27.46 -14.10 -7.10
N ILE A 352 -27.54 -13.55 -5.90
CA ILE A 352 -27.57 -12.11 -5.64
C ILE A 352 -26.17 -11.67 -5.21
N ARG A 353 -25.56 -10.76 -5.97
CA ARG A 353 -24.24 -10.20 -5.64
C ARG A 353 -24.37 -8.77 -5.16
N ALA A 354 -23.94 -8.50 -3.94
CA ALA A 354 -23.79 -7.15 -3.41
C ALA A 354 -22.44 -6.56 -3.87
N LEU A 355 -22.48 -5.51 -4.69
CA LEU A 355 -21.29 -4.76 -5.09
C LEU A 355 -20.97 -3.67 -4.06
N GLU A 356 -19.78 -3.71 -3.48
CA GLU A 356 -19.23 -2.62 -2.68
C GLU A 356 -18.00 -2.03 -3.37
N THR A 357 -17.86 -0.71 -3.36
CA THR A 357 -16.57 -0.07 -3.67
C THR A 357 -15.70 -0.04 -2.43
N ALA A 358 -14.41 -0.35 -2.59
CA ALA A 358 -13.44 -0.12 -1.53
C ALA A 358 -13.23 1.38 -1.30
N ASP A 359 -13.06 1.79 -0.04
CA ASP A 359 -12.68 3.16 0.31
C ASP A 359 -11.16 3.31 0.18
N PRO A 360 -10.59 4.42 -0.33
CA PRO A 360 -9.16 4.52 -0.61
C PRO A 360 -8.21 4.36 0.60
N SER A 361 -8.75 4.45 1.83
CA SER A 361 -8.02 4.23 3.08
C SER A 361 -8.20 2.83 3.67
N ASP A 362 -9.06 1.99 3.08
CA ASP A 362 -9.32 0.65 3.58
C ASP A 362 -8.31 -0.37 3.02
N MET A 363 -7.87 -1.27 3.90
CA MET A 363 -7.09 -2.46 3.60
C MET A 363 -8.01 -3.61 3.17
N LEU A 364 -7.48 -4.57 2.38
CA LEU A 364 -8.27 -5.68 1.84
C LEU A 364 -9.05 -6.43 2.93
N LEU A 365 -8.41 -6.74 4.06
CA LEU A 365 -9.07 -7.45 5.17
C LEU A 365 -10.27 -6.68 5.75
N ARG A 366 -10.18 -5.35 5.90
CA ARG A 366 -11.33 -4.55 6.33
C ARG A 366 -12.47 -4.64 5.30
N CYS A 367 -12.17 -4.49 4.01
CA CYS A 367 -13.19 -4.59 2.97
C CYS A 367 -13.86 -5.97 2.96
N VAL A 368 -13.08 -7.06 3.12
CA VAL A 368 -13.60 -8.43 3.19
C VAL A 368 -14.50 -8.63 4.40
N LEU A 369 -14.06 -8.19 5.59
CA LEU A 369 -14.88 -8.33 6.80
C LEU A 369 -16.13 -7.45 6.77
N ARG A 370 -16.05 -6.23 6.23
CA ARG A 370 -17.22 -5.36 6.02
C ARG A 370 -18.23 -6.03 5.10
N ALA A 371 -17.80 -6.42 3.91
CA ALA A 371 -18.64 -7.05 2.90
C ALA A 371 -19.27 -8.37 3.37
N PHE A 372 -18.50 -9.20 4.08
CA PHE A 372 -19.02 -10.44 4.67
C PHE A 372 -20.05 -10.17 5.78
N THR A 373 -19.72 -9.27 6.72
CA THR A 373 -20.61 -8.90 7.84
C THR A 373 -21.94 -8.35 7.31
N HIS A 374 -21.88 -7.52 6.28
CA HIS A 374 -23.05 -7.00 5.57
C HIS A 374 -23.93 -8.12 5.01
N ILE A 375 -23.44 -9.00 4.12
CA ILE A 375 -24.26 -10.07 3.53
C ILE A 375 -24.78 -11.06 4.58
N LEU A 376 -24.02 -11.33 5.64
CA LEU A 376 -24.42 -12.21 6.74
C LEU A 376 -25.59 -11.67 7.56
N SER A 377 -25.74 -10.34 7.65
CA SER A 377 -26.87 -9.68 8.31
C SER A 377 -28.15 -9.60 7.48
N VAL A 378 -28.12 -10.09 6.23
CA VAL A 378 -29.32 -10.14 5.39
C VAL A 378 -30.14 -11.37 5.77
N ASP A 379 -31.40 -11.15 6.19
CA ASP A 379 -32.41 -12.21 6.15
C ASP A 379 -32.73 -12.48 4.68
N THR A 380 -32.17 -13.55 4.12
CA THR A 380 -32.35 -13.93 2.71
C THR A 380 -33.81 -14.21 2.36
N GLY A 381 -34.59 -14.76 3.30
CA GLY A 381 -36.02 -15.04 3.09
C GLY A 381 -36.82 -13.75 3.02
N LYS A 382 -36.47 -12.74 3.82
CA LYS A 382 -37.00 -11.39 3.71
C LYS A 382 -36.53 -10.71 2.41
N LEU A 383 -35.26 -10.81 2.04
CA LEU A 383 -34.74 -10.21 0.81
C LEU A 383 -35.46 -10.72 -0.44
N VAL A 384 -35.70 -12.03 -0.55
CA VAL A 384 -36.46 -12.64 -1.65
C VAL A 384 -37.87 -12.04 -1.76
N ARG A 385 -38.55 -11.84 -0.62
CA ARG A 385 -39.87 -11.19 -0.58
C ARG A 385 -39.80 -9.71 -0.94
N ASP A 386 -38.84 -8.97 -0.37
CA ASP A 386 -38.63 -7.54 -0.60
C ASP A 386 -38.28 -7.23 -2.07
N LEU A 387 -37.56 -8.14 -2.75
CA LEU A 387 -37.20 -8.05 -4.18
C LEU A 387 -38.20 -8.72 -5.14
N HIS A 388 -39.25 -9.38 -4.60
CA HIS A 388 -40.26 -10.12 -5.36
C HIS A 388 -39.70 -11.23 -6.27
N LEU A 389 -38.68 -11.96 -5.78
CA LEU A 389 -38.03 -13.06 -6.50
C LEU A 389 -38.78 -14.40 -6.30
N GLU A 390 -38.71 -15.29 -7.29
CA GLU A 390 -39.37 -16.61 -7.25
C GLU A 390 -38.41 -17.72 -6.84
N GLY A 391 -38.61 -18.29 -5.64
CA GLY A 391 -37.83 -19.43 -5.16
C GLY A 391 -36.82 -19.04 -4.09
N SER A 392 -35.57 -19.50 -4.22
CA SER A 392 -34.50 -19.27 -3.23
C SER A 392 -33.44 -18.31 -3.74
N ALA A 393 -32.71 -17.67 -2.82
CA ALA A 393 -31.54 -16.86 -3.17
C ALA A 393 -30.29 -17.32 -2.41
N VAL A 394 -29.13 -17.12 -3.03
CA VAL A 394 -27.80 -17.21 -2.42
C VAL A 394 -27.15 -15.84 -2.55
N LEU A 395 -26.46 -15.37 -1.50
CA LEU A 395 -25.75 -14.10 -1.51
C LEU A 395 -24.23 -14.30 -1.65
N GLU A 396 -23.62 -13.46 -2.47
CA GLU A 396 -22.18 -13.18 -2.49
C GLU A 396 -21.96 -11.67 -2.31
N ALA A 397 -20.77 -11.27 -1.88
CA ALA A 397 -20.30 -9.90 -2.04
C ALA A 397 -19.19 -9.82 -3.09
N LYS A 398 -19.07 -8.68 -3.79
CA LYS A 398 -17.92 -8.36 -4.63
C LYS A 398 -17.39 -6.97 -4.26
N ILE A 399 -16.12 -6.91 -3.91
CA ILE A 399 -15.38 -5.67 -3.70
C ILE A 399 -14.87 -5.20 -5.07
N LEU A 400 -15.20 -3.98 -5.45
CA LEU A 400 -14.77 -3.36 -6.70
C LEU A 400 -13.60 -2.41 -6.44
N VAL A 401 -12.52 -2.58 -7.20
CA VAL A 401 -11.31 -1.74 -7.17
C VAL A 401 -11.00 -1.23 -8.58
N PRO A 402 -10.76 0.08 -8.79
CA PRO A 402 -10.32 0.59 -10.08
C PRO A 402 -8.93 0.05 -10.46
N LYS A 403 -8.77 -0.42 -11.69
CA LYS A 403 -7.47 -0.86 -12.21
C LYS A 403 -6.53 0.34 -12.40
N GLY A 404 -5.23 0.15 -12.18
CA GLY A 404 -4.23 1.20 -12.14
C GLY A 404 -4.30 2.09 -10.90
N SER A 405 -5.13 1.76 -9.91
CA SER A 405 -5.21 2.54 -8.66
C SER A 405 -4.15 2.08 -7.66
N SER A 406 -3.72 2.98 -6.77
CA SER A 406 -2.84 2.61 -5.64
C SER A 406 -3.45 1.57 -4.69
N GLN A 407 -4.76 1.34 -4.77
CA GLN A 407 -5.45 0.32 -3.98
C GLN A 407 -5.34 -1.08 -4.61
N GLU A 408 -5.20 -1.19 -5.94
CA GLU A 408 -4.93 -2.47 -6.62
C GLU A 408 -3.62 -3.09 -6.11
N ASP A 409 -2.51 -2.35 -6.12
CA ASP A 409 -1.21 -2.82 -5.63
C ASP A 409 -1.27 -3.28 -4.15
N LEU A 410 -1.97 -2.50 -3.30
CA LEU A 410 -2.14 -2.84 -1.88
C LEU A 410 -2.97 -4.12 -1.69
N PHE A 411 -4.01 -4.31 -2.50
CA PHE A 411 -4.88 -5.48 -2.41
C PHE A 411 -4.20 -6.71 -3.00
N LEU A 412 -3.49 -6.60 -4.13
CA LEU A 412 -2.71 -7.69 -4.73
C LEU A 412 -1.58 -8.16 -3.80
N ARG A 413 -0.97 -7.26 -3.02
CA ARG A 413 0.01 -7.63 -1.97
C ARG A 413 -0.62 -8.48 -0.87
N ASP A 414 -1.84 -8.14 -0.44
CA ASP A 414 -2.50 -8.78 0.70
C ASP A 414 -3.32 -10.02 0.30
N LEU A 415 -3.77 -10.10 -0.96
CA LEU A 415 -4.64 -11.16 -1.49
C LEU A 415 -4.15 -12.59 -1.18
N PRO A 416 -2.86 -12.96 -1.30
CA PRO A 416 -2.39 -14.31 -0.97
C PRO A 416 -2.64 -14.73 0.50
N TYR A 417 -2.83 -13.77 1.40
CA TYR A 417 -3.11 -14.03 2.82
C TYR A 417 -4.61 -14.04 3.15
N VAL A 418 -5.47 -13.47 2.29
CA VAL A 418 -6.92 -13.29 2.52
C VAL A 418 -7.78 -14.15 1.58
N GLU A 419 -7.24 -14.64 0.46
CA GLU A 419 -7.97 -15.42 -0.56
C GLU A 419 -8.76 -16.61 0.03
N GLN A 420 -8.16 -17.38 0.93
CA GLN A 420 -8.86 -18.50 1.58
C GLN A 420 -10.00 -18.03 2.50
N LEU A 421 -9.84 -16.90 3.18
CA LEU A 421 -10.87 -16.28 4.01
C LEU A 421 -12.03 -15.77 3.13
N MET A 422 -11.71 -15.06 2.05
CA MET A 422 -12.63 -14.58 1.03
C MET A 422 -13.48 -15.71 0.44
N ASN A 423 -12.86 -16.80 0.01
CA ASN A 423 -13.52 -18.00 -0.51
C ASN A 423 -14.42 -18.65 0.55
N GLY A 424 -13.96 -18.70 1.81
CA GLY A 424 -14.76 -19.20 2.95
C GLY A 424 -15.94 -18.30 3.34
N MET A 425 -15.90 -17.01 2.98
CA MET A 425 -16.90 -15.98 3.30
C MET A 425 -17.84 -15.64 2.13
N GLY A 426 -17.62 -16.16 0.92
CA GLY A 426 -18.42 -15.78 -0.26
C GLY A 426 -18.17 -14.34 -0.73
N VAL A 427 -16.98 -13.79 -0.45
CA VAL A 427 -16.56 -12.45 -0.86
C VAL A 427 -15.55 -12.57 -1.99
N GLY A 428 -15.81 -11.94 -3.14
CA GLY A 428 -14.85 -11.82 -4.24
C GLY A 428 -14.25 -10.43 -4.35
N LEU A 429 -13.12 -10.33 -5.04
CA LEU A 429 -12.53 -9.08 -5.52
C LEU A 429 -12.72 -9.00 -7.04
N ALA A 430 -12.89 -7.80 -7.59
CA ALA A 430 -12.95 -7.58 -9.03
C ALA A 430 -12.34 -6.22 -9.40
N PHE A 431 -11.51 -6.22 -10.45
CA PHE A 431 -10.84 -5.01 -10.94
C PHE A 431 -11.63 -4.39 -12.10
N LEU A 432 -11.76 -3.06 -12.09
CA LEU A 432 -12.51 -2.28 -13.08
C LEU A 432 -11.56 -1.56 -14.04
N GLU A 433 -11.57 -1.94 -15.32
CA GLU A 433 -10.87 -1.22 -16.38
C GLU A 433 -11.64 0.01 -16.89
N GLU A 434 -10.94 0.97 -17.49
CA GLU A 434 -11.56 2.07 -18.22
C GLU A 434 -12.29 1.56 -19.49
N GLY A 435 -13.60 1.29 -19.38
CA GLY A 435 -14.52 1.48 -20.51
C GLY A 435 -15.49 0.37 -20.98
N TYR A 436 -15.65 -0.82 -20.42
CA TYR A 436 -15.20 -1.47 -19.18
C TYR A 436 -15.17 -3.00 -19.43
N GLN A 437 -14.26 -3.73 -18.78
CA GLN A 437 -14.37 -5.18 -18.58
C GLN A 437 -13.91 -5.52 -17.15
N ALA A 438 -14.69 -6.32 -16.43
CA ALA A 438 -14.27 -6.84 -15.13
C ALA A 438 -13.54 -8.18 -15.33
N VAL A 439 -12.34 -8.29 -14.76
CA VAL A 439 -11.57 -9.53 -14.72
C VAL A 439 -11.74 -10.18 -13.34
N LEU A 440 -11.96 -11.50 -13.35
CA LEU A 440 -12.06 -12.37 -12.18
C LEU A 440 -10.68 -12.91 -11.79
#